data_AF-A0A843FZ17-F1
#
_entry.id   AF-A0A843FZ17-F1
#
_cell.length_a   1.000
_cell.length_b   1.000
_cell.length_c   1.000
_cell.angle_alpha   90.00
_cell.angle_beta   90.00
_cell.angle_gamma   90.00
#
_symmetry.space_group_name_H-M   'P 1'
#
loop_
_entity.id
_entity.type
_entity.pdbx_description
1 polymer ?
#
loop_
_entity_poly.entity_id
_entity_poly.type
_entity_poly.pdbx_seq_one_letter_code
_entity_poly.pdbx_strand_id
1 'polypeptide(L)'
;MNMNRSIAWTLRVGIVLGLILIIIGEFLEEDNLFLYYGLLVLIASPMFAVIAALIGLVREKDWFWALIALIVLAIVVSGAVLAAL
;
A
#
# COMPACT_ATOMS: atom_id res chain seq x y z
N MET A 1 -14.10 -11.50 8.36
CA MET A 1 -14.19 -10.27 7.54
C MET A 1 -14.25 -10.69 6.08
N ASN A 2 -15.14 -10.11 5.28
CA ASN A 2 -15.20 -10.36 3.83
C ASN A 2 -13.93 -9.77 3.18
N MET A 3 -13.21 -10.57 2.40
CA MET A 3 -11.92 -10.21 1.77
C MET A 3 -12.00 -8.87 1.02
N ASN A 4 -13.08 -8.64 0.27
CA ASN A 4 -13.26 -7.42 -0.49
C ASN A 4 -13.34 -6.18 0.41
N ARG A 5 -13.95 -6.32 1.60
CA ARG A 5 -14.03 -5.25 2.60
C ARG A 5 -12.68 -5.01 3.27
N SER A 6 -11.86 -6.05 3.48
CA SER A 6 -10.52 -5.92 4.08
C SER A 6 -9.56 -5.15 3.16
N ILE A 7 -9.53 -5.52 1.87
CA ILE A 7 -8.68 -4.86 0.86
C ILE A 7 -9.07 -3.38 0.71
N ALA A 8 -10.37 -3.10 0.58
CA ALA A 8 -10.87 -1.74 0.47
C ALA A 8 -10.54 -0.89 1.72
N TRP A 9 -10.54 -1.49 2.91
CA TRP A 9 -10.17 -0.78 4.13
C TRP A 9 -8.68 -0.47 4.18
N THR A 10 -7.81 -1.42 3.85
CA THR A 10 -6.36 -1.22 3.79
C THR A 10 -5.98 -0.08 2.85
N LEU A 11 -6.58 -0.05 1.65
CA LEU A 11 -6.38 1.02 0.67
C LEU A 11 -6.85 2.38 1.20
N ARG A 12 -8.05 2.45 1.77
CA ARG A 12 -8.61 3.71 2.30
C ARG A 12 -7.77 4.27 3.42
N VAL A 13 -7.32 3.42 4.35
CA VAL A 13 -6.44 3.86 5.45
C VAL A 13 -5.11 4.35 4.94
N GLY A 14 -4.45 3.59 4.05
CA GLY A 14 -3.15 3.98 3.51
C GLY A 14 -3.20 5.32 2.78
N ILE A 15 -4.23 5.53 1.95
CA ILE A 15 -4.43 6.79 1.23
C ILE A 15 -4.73 7.94 2.20
N VAL A 16 -5.66 7.75 3.14
CA VAL A 16 -6.04 8.81 4.09
C VAL A 16 -4.86 9.20 4.97
N LEU A 17 -4.11 8.22 5.50
CA LEU A 17 -2.91 8.50 6.31
C LEU A 17 -1.84 9.22 5.49
N GLY A 18 -1.58 8.78 4.25
CA GLY A 18 -0.60 9.44 3.37
C GLY A 18 -0.98 10.89 3.08
N LEU A 19 -2.25 11.16 2.76
CA LEU A 19 -2.73 12.52 2.52
C LEU A 19 -2.65 13.41 3.76
N ILE A 20 -2.99 12.89 4.94
CA ILE A 20 -2.87 13.66 6.19
C ILE A 20 -1.42 14.05 6.45
N LEU A 21 -0.47 13.12 6.27
CA LEU A 21 0.96 13.39 6.45
C LEU A 21 1.49 14.42 5.45
N ILE A 22 1.05 14.37 4.19
CA ILE A 22 1.41 15.37 3.17
C ILE A 22 0.88 16.75 3.55
N ILE A 23 -0.39 16.85 3.96
CA ILE A 23 -0.99 18.14 4.37
C ILE A 23 -0.27 18.69 5.61
N ILE A 24 0.06 17.85 6.57
CA ILE A 24 0.83 18.28 7.75
C ILE A 24 2.22 18.76 7.33
N GLY A 25 2.92 18.01 6.48
CA GLY A 25 4.25 18.40 6.00
C GLY A 25 4.25 19.71 5.24
N GLU A 26 3.27 19.95 4.37
CA GLU A 26 3.15 21.17 3.58
C GLU A 26 2.85 22.42 4.43
N PHE A 27 2.01 22.28 5.46
CA PHE A 27 1.50 23.43 6.22
C PHE A 27 2.15 23.66 7.58
N LEU A 28 2.84 22.67 8.15
CA LEU A 28 3.30 22.70 9.55
C LEU A 28 4.80 22.50 9.73
N GLU A 29 5.55 22.09 8.70
CA GLU A 29 7.01 21.91 8.78
C GLU A 29 7.76 22.64 7.66
N GLU A 30 8.78 23.43 8.01
CA GLU A 30 9.73 23.99 7.03
C GLU A 30 10.70 22.90 6.51
N ASP A 31 10.92 21.87 7.30
CA ASP A 31 11.93 20.82 7.10
C ASP A 31 11.46 19.72 6.11
N ASN A 32 10.18 19.75 5.71
CA ASN A 32 9.54 18.84 4.75
C ASN A 32 9.61 17.32 5.10
N LEU A 33 9.90 16.96 6.36
CA LEU A 33 10.05 15.56 6.76
C LEU A 33 8.72 14.80 6.70
N PHE A 34 7.63 15.35 7.23
CA PHE A 34 6.31 14.72 7.13
C PHE A 34 5.79 14.63 5.69
N LEU A 35 6.17 15.57 4.82
CA LEU A 35 5.82 15.53 3.40
C LEU A 35 6.47 14.31 2.73
N TYR A 36 7.77 14.10 2.98
CA TYR A 36 8.50 12.92 2.50
C TYR A 36 7.88 11.61 3.00
N TYR A 37 7.59 11.50 4.30
CA TYR A 37 6.95 10.30 4.85
C TYR A 37 5.53 10.08 4.31
N GLY A 38 4.74 11.14 4.13
CA GLY A 38 3.41 11.05 3.55
C GLY A 38 3.42 10.56 2.11
N LEU A 39 4.39 11.04 1.32
CA LEU A 39 4.61 10.57 -0.05
C LEU A 39 5.04 9.09 -0.07
N LEU A 40 5.96 8.68 0.81
CA LEU A 40 6.37 7.27 0.94
C LEU A 40 5.19 6.36 1.29
N VAL A 41 4.33 6.77 2.23
CA VAL A 41 3.12 6.01 2.60
C VAL A 41 2.18 5.87 1.40
N LEU A 42 2.02 6.90 0.58
CA LEU A 42 1.18 6.88 -0.61
C LEU A 42 1.74 5.93 -1.69
N ILE A 43 3.05 5.98 -1.93
CA ILE A 43 3.74 5.09 -2.89
C ILE A 43 3.69 3.63 -2.40
N ALA A 44 3.79 3.40 -1.08
CA ALA A 44 3.75 2.05 -0.50
C ALA A 44 2.32 1.48 -0.35
N SER A 45 1.28 2.32 -0.34
CA SER A 45 -0.13 1.92 -0.22
C SER A 45 -0.56 0.75 -1.14
N PRO A 46 -0.25 0.76 -2.46
CA PRO A 46 -0.55 -0.38 -3.33
C PRO A 46 0.12 -1.69 -2.91
N MET A 47 1.32 -1.64 -2.30
CA MET A 47 1.98 -2.86 -1.77
C MET A 47 1.17 -3.46 -0.62
N PHE A 48 0.73 -2.62 0.33
CA PHE A 48 -0.10 -3.07 1.46
C PHE A 48 -1.44 -3.64 1.00
N ALA A 49 -2.03 -3.09 -0.06
CA ALA A 49 -3.25 -3.60 -0.66
C ALA A 49 -3.09 -5.04 -1.19
N VAL A 50 -2.01 -5.29 -1.92
CA VAL A 50 -1.70 -6.62 -2.48
C VAL A 50 -1.37 -7.62 -1.37
N ILE A 51 -0.64 -7.20 -0.33
CA ILE A 51 -0.36 -8.04 0.85
C ILE A 51 -1.67 -8.42 1.57
N ALA A 52 -2.57 -7.46 1.77
CA ALA A 52 -3.87 -7.73 2.41
C ALA A 52 -4.72 -8.69 1.56
N ALA A 53 -4.68 -8.58 0.23
CA ALA A 53 -5.34 -9.51 -0.68
C ALA A 53 -4.74 -10.92 -0.58
N LEU A 54 -3.42 -11.03 -0.58
CA LEU A 54 -2.71 -12.31 -0.45
C LEU A 54 -3.06 -13.02 0.86
N ILE A 55 -3.09 -12.29 1.99
CA ILE A 55 -3.50 -12.84 3.29
C ILE A 55 -4.94 -13.35 3.24
N GLY A 56 -5.86 -12.61 2.62
CA GLY A 56 -7.25 -13.03 2.44
C GLY A 56 -7.36 -14.34 1.65
N LEU A 57 -6.69 -14.39 0.50
CA LEU A 57 -6.70 -15.53 -0.42
C LEU A 57 -6.11 -16.80 0.19
N VAL A 58 -4.99 -16.67 0.91
CA VAL A 58 -4.39 -17.80 1.64
C VAL A 58 -5.32 -18.33 2.73
N ARG A 59 -6.04 -17.44 3.44
CA ARG A 59 -7.02 -17.85 4.47
C ARG A 59 -8.24 -18.54 3.86
N GLU A 60 -8.68 -18.09 2.69
CA GLU A 60 -9.76 -18.72 1.94
C GLU A 60 -9.32 -20.01 1.20
N LYS A 61 -8.02 -20.37 1.29
CA LYS A 61 -7.37 -21.51 0.63
C LYS A 61 -7.49 -21.46 -0.91
N ASP A 62 -7.63 -20.26 -1.45
CA ASP A 62 -7.70 -20.05 -2.88
C ASP A 62 -6.30 -19.85 -3.46
N TRP A 63 -5.64 -20.98 -3.75
CA TRP A 63 -4.25 -21.02 -4.18
C TRP A 63 -4.02 -20.43 -5.57
N PHE A 64 -5.00 -20.54 -6.47
CA PHE A 64 -4.87 -20.01 -7.83
C PHE A 64 -4.79 -18.48 -7.80
N TRP A 65 -5.73 -17.86 -7.07
CA TRP A 65 -5.76 -16.41 -6.94
C TRP A 65 -4.64 -15.88 -6.03
N ALA A 66 -4.22 -16.64 -5.00
CA ALA A 66 -3.06 -16.29 -4.18
C ALA A 66 -1.77 -16.21 -5.03
N LEU A 67 -1.59 -17.13 -5.98
CA LEU A 67 -0.45 -17.12 -6.90
C LEU A 67 -0.46 -15.88 -7.81
N ILE A 68 -1.63 -15.48 -8.32
CA ILE A 68 -1.78 -14.24 -9.11
C ILE A 68 -1.43 -13.02 -8.25
N ALA A 69 -1.95 -12.94 -7.01
CA ALA A 69 -1.62 -11.85 -6.09
C ALA A 69 -0.13 -11.78 -5.78
N LEU A 70 0.56 -12.91 -5.68
CA LEU A 70 2.00 -12.97 -5.49
C LEU A 70 2.77 -12.43 -6.70
N ILE A 71 2.34 -12.76 -7.93
CA ILE A 71 2.93 -12.21 -9.16
C ILE A 71 2.75 -10.69 -9.21
N VAL A 72 1.55 -10.19 -8.89
CA VAL A 72 1.28 -8.75 -8.82
C VAL A 72 2.18 -8.09 -7.79
N LEU A 73 2.36 -8.70 -6.61
CA LEU A 73 3.27 -8.18 -5.59
C LEU A 73 4.71 -8.09 -6.10
N ALA A 74 5.19 -9.11 -6.81
CA ALA A 74 6.53 -9.11 -7.40
C ALA A 74 6.70 -7.97 -8.43
N ILE A 75 5.69 -7.74 -9.27
CA ILE A 75 5.71 -6.64 -10.25
C ILE A 75 5.78 -5.29 -9.53
N VAL A 76 4.92 -5.06 -8.54
CA VAL A 76 4.90 -3.80 -7.79
C VAL A 76 6.24 -3.55 -7.08
N VAL A 77 6.80 -4.58 -6.44
CA VAL A 77 8.11 -4.49 -5.77
C VAL A 77 9.22 -4.20 -6.79
N SER A 78 9.25 -4.90 -7.93
CA SER A 78 10.25 -4.65 -8.97
C SER A 78 10.16 -3.24 -9.54
N GLY A 79 8.95 -2.71 -9.73
CA GLY A 79 8.73 -1.34 -10.18
C GLY A 79 9.22 -0.32 -9.15
N ALA A 80 8.93 -0.56 -7.86
CA ALA A 80 9.41 0.30 -6.78
C ALA A 80 10.93 0.28 -6.65
N VAL A 81 11.57 -0.89 -6.78
CA VAL A 81 13.04 -1.02 -6.74
C VAL A 81 13.67 -0.31 -7.94
N LEU A 82 13.13 -0.48 -9.15
CA LEU A 82 13.63 0.21 -10.34
C LEU A 82 13.48 1.73 -10.25
N ALA A 83 12.40 2.22 -9.64
CA ALA A 83 12.20 3.65 -9.41
C ALA A 83 13.15 4.24 -8.35
N ALA A 84 13.74 3.39 -7.49
CA ALA A 84 14.65 3.80 -6.42
C ALA A 84 16.15 3.68 -6.79
N LEU A 85 16.47 3.14 -7.98
CA LEU A 85 17.82 3.03 -8.55
C LEU A 85 18.11 4.22 -9.47
#